data_AF-A0A4T0CMF3-F1
#
_entry.id   AF-A0A4T0CMF3-F1
#
_cell.length_a   1.000
_cell.length_b   1.000
_cell.length_c   1.000
_cell.angle_alpha   90.00
_cell.angle_beta   90.00
_cell.angle_gamma   90.00
#
_symmetry.space_group_name_H-M   'P 1'
#
loop_
_entity.id
_entity.type
_entity.pdbx_description
1 polymer ?
#
loop_
_entity_poly.entity_id
_entity_poly.type
_entity_poly.pdbx_seq_one_letter_code
_entity_poly.pdbx_strand_id
1 'polypeptide(L)'
;MAVLSPLTTDPEDLTIKTKLPNALHFRRGRHYARSRNMEIELPIPPLATDNSKPDWLTVRKAWWGAVNLVYSSANSPMRLAMDMRITGDSDIIMAPQRGNSHGTVALEIGSVTDTVTEEEWQTFCQSFVDMLTALAPEGKLRPHWGKEWV
;
A
#
# COMPACT_ATOMS: atom_id res chain seq x y z
N MET A 1 -12.06 23.79 13.04
CA MET A 1 -11.04 23.68 11.98
C MET A 1 -9.69 23.49 12.64
N ALA A 2 -8.85 22.56 12.16
CA ALA A 2 -7.45 22.56 12.56
C ALA A 2 -6.80 23.73 11.81
N VAL A 3 -6.43 24.77 12.54
CA VAL A 3 -5.71 25.91 11.97
C VAL A 3 -4.28 25.42 11.72
N LEU A 4 -3.88 25.33 10.46
CA LEU A 4 -2.47 25.24 10.11
C LEU A 4 -1.83 26.51 10.65
N SER A 5 -0.99 26.38 11.67
CA SER A 5 -0.21 27.50 12.20
C SER A 5 0.56 28.11 11.03
N PRO A 6 0.53 29.44 10.84
CA PRO A 6 1.25 30.07 9.76
C PRO A 6 2.73 29.75 9.95
N LEU A 7 3.35 29.20 8.91
CA LEU A 7 4.79 28.91 8.84
C LEU A 7 5.53 30.25 8.82
N THR A 8 5.77 30.84 9.99
CA THR A 8 6.45 32.16 10.14
C THR A 8 7.88 32.05 10.67
N THR A 9 8.48 30.87 10.66
CA THR A 9 9.87 30.65 11.10
C THR A 9 10.61 29.78 10.09
N ASP A 10 11.89 30.10 9.87
CA ASP A 10 12.81 29.46 8.92
C ASP A 10 12.72 27.92 9.00
N PRO A 11 12.65 27.21 7.85
CA PRO A 11 12.36 25.78 7.81
C PRO A 11 13.45 24.89 8.43
N GLU A 12 14.67 25.38 8.58
CA GLU A 12 15.82 24.60 9.08
C GLU A 12 15.74 24.29 10.59
N ASP A 13 15.03 25.11 11.38
CA ASP A 13 14.92 24.94 12.85
C ASP A 13 13.53 24.49 13.32
N LEU A 14 12.59 24.26 12.40
CA LEU A 14 11.20 23.96 12.74
C LEU A 14 10.99 22.47 13.06
N THR A 15 11.26 22.07 14.30
CA THR A 15 10.85 20.73 14.76
C THR A 15 9.35 20.71 15.10
N ILE A 16 8.52 20.20 14.18
CA ILE A 16 7.09 19.99 14.42
C ILE A 16 6.92 18.79 15.38
N LYS A 17 6.45 19.04 16.60
CA LYS A 17 6.16 18.01 17.60
C LYS A 17 4.66 17.79 17.72
N THR A 18 4.24 16.53 17.86
CA THR A 18 2.86 16.16 18.20
C THR A 18 2.85 14.87 19.02
N LYS A 19 1.73 14.57 19.67
CA LYS A 19 1.55 13.28 20.37
C LYS A 19 1.47 12.16 19.33
N LEU A 20 2.07 11.01 19.60
CA LEU A 20 2.07 9.86 18.68
C LEU A 20 0.67 9.50 18.16
N PRO A 21 -0.40 9.43 18.98
CA PRO A 21 -1.74 9.16 18.47
C PRO A 21 -2.21 10.17 17.42
N ASN A 22 -1.85 11.45 17.56
CA ASN A 22 -2.20 12.49 16.59
C ASN A 22 -1.34 12.40 15.32
N ALA A 23 -0.11 11.88 15.43
CA ALA A 23 0.74 11.60 14.27
C ALA A 23 0.26 10.36 13.50
N LEU A 24 -0.35 9.38 14.17
CA LEU A 24 -0.86 8.15 13.55
C LEU A 24 -2.31 8.28 13.06
N HIS A 25 -3.14 9.05 13.77
CA HIS A 25 -4.53 9.29 13.39
C HIS A 25 -4.67 10.60 12.61
N PHE A 26 -4.47 10.51 11.30
CA PHE A 26 -4.96 11.54 10.40
C PHE A 26 -6.50 11.44 10.31
N ARG A 27 -7.19 12.57 10.25
CA ARG A 27 -8.64 12.59 10.01
C ARG A 27 -8.90 11.95 8.65
N ARG A 28 -9.42 10.72 8.65
CA ARG A 28 -9.55 9.88 7.46
C ARG A 28 -10.63 10.42 6.53
N GLY A 29 -10.29 10.69 5.27
CA GLY A 29 -11.25 11.13 4.24
C GLY A 29 -12.16 10.01 3.70
N ARG A 30 -11.70 8.75 3.73
CA ARG A 30 -12.44 7.61 3.17
C ARG A 30 -13.70 7.20 3.94
N HIS A 31 -13.91 7.70 5.15
CA HIS A 31 -15.13 7.41 5.94
C HIS A 31 -16.40 8.02 5.33
N TYR A 32 -16.26 8.97 4.41
CA TYR A 32 -17.38 9.66 3.77
C TYR A 32 -17.82 9.03 2.44
N ALA A 33 -17.15 7.97 1.98
CA ALA A 33 -17.49 7.31 0.72
C ALA A 33 -17.50 5.79 0.88
N ARG A 34 -18.55 5.14 0.35
CA ARG A 34 -18.55 3.68 0.20
C ARG A 34 -17.48 3.33 -0.85
N SER A 35 -16.47 2.60 -0.39
CA SER A 35 -15.35 2.18 -1.23
C SER A 35 -15.17 0.68 -1.15
N ARG A 36 -14.69 0.11 -2.26
CA ARG A 36 -14.12 -1.23 -2.28
C ARG A 36 -12.62 -1.09 -2.42
N ASN A 37 -11.87 -1.92 -1.69
CA ASN A 37 -10.41 -1.86 -1.71
C ASN A 37 -9.86 -3.28 -1.58
N MET A 38 -8.87 -3.56 -2.43
CA MET A 38 -8.05 -4.77 -2.35
C MET A 38 -6.67 -4.37 -1.85
N GLU A 39 -6.09 -5.18 -0.98
CA GLU A 39 -4.75 -4.96 -0.47
C GLU A 39 -3.99 -6.26 -0.35
N ILE A 40 -2.76 -6.21 -0.84
CA ILE A 40 -1.86 -7.35 -0.91
C ILE A 40 -0.54 -7.01 -0.21
N GLU A 41 -0.02 -8.00 0.50
CA GLU A 41 1.16 -7.94 1.33
C GLU A 41 2.30 -8.65 0.58
N LEU A 42 3.23 -7.85 0.05
CA LEU A 42 4.40 -8.31 -0.68
C LEU A 42 5.62 -8.28 0.28
N PRO A 43 6.27 -9.43 0.55
CA PRO A 43 7.50 -9.44 1.33
C PRO A 43 8.59 -8.65 0.61
N ILE A 44 9.38 -7.89 1.37
CA ILE A 44 10.58 -7.26 0.83
C ILE A 44 11.68 -8.32 0.81
N PRO A 45 12.23 -8.69 -0.35
CA PRO A 45 13.29 -9.69 -0.41
C PRO A 45 14.63 -9.09 0.06
N PRO A 46 15.61 -9.94 0.40
CA PRO A 46 16.99 -9.50 0.59
C PRO A 46 17.57 -8.91 -0.70
N LEU A 47 18.48 -7.95 -0.55
CA LEU A 47 19.24 -7.38 -1.66
C LEU A 47 20.20 -8.43 -2.22
N ALA A 48 20.23 -8.60 -3.54
CA ALA A 48 21.03 -9.64 -4.21
C ALA A 48 22.53 -9.61 -3.88
N THR A 49 23.08 -8.44 -3.56
CA THR A 49 24.49 -8.25 -3.19
C THR A 49 24.75 -8.34 -1.68
N ASP A 50 23.71 -8.27 -0.86
CA ASP A 50 23.83 -8.23 0.61
C ASP A 50 22.51 -8.66 1.27
N ASN A 51 22.47 -9.93 1.72
CA ASN A 51 21.29 -10.52 2.34
C ASN A 51 20.89 -9.88 3.68
N SER A 52 21.71 -8.98 4.25
CA SER A 52 21.34 -8.24 5.45
C SER A 52 20.47 -7.02 5.16
N LYS A 53 20.35 -6.62 3.88
CA LYS A 53 19.67 -5.39 3.46
C LYS A 53 18.38 -5.69 2.69
N PRO A 54 17.34 -4.85 2.82
CA PRO A 54 16.14 -4.91 2.00
C PRO A 54 16.44 -4.55 0.53
N ASP A 55 15.80 -5.25 -0.41
CA ASP A 55 15.76 -4.85 -1.81
C ASP A 55 14.66 -3.81 -2.07
N TRP A 56 15.03 -2.53 -2.01
CA TRP A 56 14.13 -1.43 -2.34
C TRP A 56 13.79 -1.34 -3.85
N LEU A 57 14.48 -2.06 -4.73
CA LEU A 57 14.08 -2.11 -6.14
C LEU A 57 12.75 -2.85 -6.31
N THR A 58 12.54 -3.94 -5.58
CA THR A 58 11.27 -4.69 -5.59
C THR A 58 10.10 -3.79 -5.17
N VAL A 59 10.25 -3.00 -4.10
CA VAL A 59 9.22 -2.04 -3.64
C VAL A 59 8.91 -1.00 -4.72
N ARG A 60 9.95 -0.42 -5.35
CA ARG A 60 9.76 0.56 -6.44
C ARG A 60 9.07 -0.05 -7.65
N LYS A 61 9.41 -1.29 -8.01
CA LYS A 61 8.75 -2.02 -9.10
C LYS A 61 7.28 -2.29 -8.80
N ALA A 62 6.93 -2.66 -7.57
CA ALA A 62 5.55 -2.85 -7.17
C ALA A 62 4.75 -1.53 -7.27
N TRP A 63 5.30 -0.43 -6.73
CA TRP A 63 4.67 0.89 -6.82
C TRP A 63 4.45 1.35 -8.26
N TRP A 64 5.51 1.35 -9.08
CA TRP A 64 5.40 1.79 -10.47
C TRP A 64 4.61 0.81 -11.34
N GLY A 65 4.63 -0.48 -11.03
CA GLY A 65 3.81 -1.49 -11.69
C GLY A 65 2.33 -1.21 -11.50
N ALA A 66 1.91 -0.90 -10.27
CA ALA A 66 0.54 -0.51 -9.97
C ALA A 66 0.14 0.80 -10.67
N VAL A 67 1.02 1.82 -10.66
CA VAL A 67 0.79 3.08 -11.42
C VAL A 67 0.62 2.81 -12.91
N ASN A 68 1.51 2.02 -13.51
CA ASN A 68 1.43 1.67 -14.93
C ASN A 68 0.15 0.90 -15.24
N LEU A 69 -0.28 0.00 -14.36
CA LEU A 69 -1.55 -0.73 -14.51
C LEU A 69 -2.74 0.24 -14.49
N VAL A 70 -2.77 1.19 -13.55
CA VAL A 70 -3.83 2.21 -13.48
C VAL A 70 -3.92 3.00 -14.78
N TYR A 71 -2.79 3.48 -15.29
CA TYR A 71 -2.73 4.33 -16.49
C TYR A 71 -2.69 3.57 -17.82
N SER A 72 -2.73 2.23 -17.80
CA SER A 72 -2.85 1.42 -19.01
C SER A 72 -4.18 1.63 -19.75
N SER A 73 -5.19 2.17 -19.05
CA SER A 73 -6.49 2.53 -19.58
C SER A 73 -6.86 3.95 -19.15
N ALA A 74 -7.43 4.72 -20.08
CA ALA A 74 -8.03 6.03 -19.76
C ALA A 74 -9.25 5.90 -18.82
N ASN A 75 -9.89 4.73 -18.79
CA ASN A 75 -11.03 4.41 -17.93
C ASN A 75 -10.64 3.34 -16.91
N SER A 76 -9.70 3.66 -16.03
CA SER A 76 -9.22 2.73 -15.00
C SER A 76 -10.33 2.36 -14.00
N PRO A 77 -10.45 1.07 -13.62
CA PRO A 77 -11.32 0.66 -12.52
C PRO A 77 -10.89 1.22 -11.15
N MET A 78 -9.61 1.58 -10.98
CA MET A 78 -9.14 2.25 -9.78
C MET A 78 -9.46 3.76 -9.84
N ARG A 79 -10.26 4.24 -8.88
CA ARG A 79 -10.76 5.64 -8.86
C ARG A 79 -10.53 6.37 -7.54
N LEU A 80 -9.86 5.71 -6.60
CA LEU A 80 -9.37 6.30 -5.37
C LEU A 80 -7.85 6.29 -5.36
N ALA A 81 -7.25 7.03 -4.44
CA ALA A 81 -5.81 7.03 -4.27
C ALA A 81 -5.30 5.62 -3.92
N MET A 82 -4.19 5.22 -4.54
CA MET A 82 -3.43 4.05 -4.13
C MET A 82 -2.72 4.37 -2.81
N ASP A 83 -2.73 3.43 -1.88
CA ASP A 83 -2.03 3.53 -0.61
C ASP A 83 -0.90 2.51 -0.57
N MET A 84 0.26 2.92 -0.07
CA MET A 84 1.39 2.00 0.17
C MET A 84 1.95 2.23 1.57
N ARG A 85 2.14 1.14 2.30
CA ARG A 85 2.71 1.13 3.64
C ARG A 85 3.83 0.11 3.72
N ILE A 86 4.85 0.40 4.51
CA ILE A 86 5.94 -0.53 4.81
C ILE A 86 5.88 -0.85 6.30
N THR A 87 5.84 -2.13 6.62
CA THR A 87 5.77 -2.64 8.00
C THR A 87 6.88 -3.66 8.25
N GLY A 88 7.25 -3.85 9.52
CA GLY A 88 8.23 -4.87 9.92
C GLY A 88 7.64 -6.29 9.94
N ASP A 89 8.44 -7.24 10.41
CA ASP A 89 8.02 -8.62 10.67
C ASP A 89 6.99 -8.70 11.82
N SER A 90 6.32 -9.85 11.96
CA SER A 90 5.37 -10.15 13.03
C SER A 90 5.54 -11.55 13.59
N ASP A 91 5.51 -11.65 14.92
CA ASP A 91 5.48 -12.94 15.64
C ASP A 91 4.07 -13.56 15.73
N ILE A 92 3.05 -12.94 15.15
CA ILE A 92 1.69 -13.50 15.12
C ILE A 92 1.59 -14.55 14.02
N ILE A 93 1.13 -15.75 14.37
CA ILE A 93 1.15 -16.96 13.52
C ILE A 93 0.52 -16.72 12.14
N MET A 94 -0.64 -16.06 12.10
CA MET A 94 -1.41 -15.84 10.87
C MET A 94 -1.23 -14.43 10.28
N ALA A 95 -0.28 -13.64 10.81
CA ALA A 95 -0.03 -12.32 10.26
C ALA A 95 0.59 -12.44 8.86
N PRO A 96 0.09 -11.68 7.86
CA PRO A 96 0.70 -11.62 6.54
C PRO A 96 2.17 -11.19 6.56
N GLN A 97 2.59 -10.47 7.60
CA GLN A 97 3.96 -10.00 7.77
C GLN A 97 4.91 -11.05 8.35
N ARG A 98 4.41 -12.20 8.85
CA ARG A 98 5.21 -13.18 9.57
C ARG A 98 6.31 -13.80 8.71
N GLY A 99 7.54 -13.77 9.22
CA GLY A 99 8.74 -14.30 8.58
C GLY A 99 9.26 -13.42 7.44
N ASN A 100 8.80 -12.18 7.34
CA ASN A 100 9.29 -11.21 6.37
C ASN A 100 10.38 -10.35 7.04
N SER A 101 11.60 -10.89 7.12
CA SER A 101 12.71 -10.33 7.92
C SER A 101 13.15 -8.92 7.51
N HIS A 102 12.93 -8.54 6.26
CA HIS A 102 13.21 -7.18 5.74
C HIS A 102 11.96 -6.30 5.69
N GLY A 103 10.87 -6.77 6.28
CA GLY A 103 9.57 -6.11 6.26
C GLY A 103 8.70 -6.52 5.07
N THR A 104 7.53 -5.90 5.04
CA THR A 104 6.47 -6.15 4.07
C THR A 104 6.02 -4.83 3.50
N VAL A 105 5.81 -4.77 2.19
CA VAL A 105 5.11 -3.66 1.57
C VAL A 105 3.65 -4.07 1.35
N ALA A 106 2.74 -3.32 1.96
CA ALA A 106 1.31 -3.44 1.76
C ALA A 106 0.90 -2.43 0.68
N LEU A 107 0.35 -2.92 -0.43
CA LEU A 107 -0.18 -2.06 -1.51
C LEU A 107 -1.69 -2.22 -1.59
N GLU A 108 -2.39 -1.10 -1.47
CA GLU A 108 -3.84 -1.01 -1.50
C GLU A 108 -4.30 -0.26 -2.77
N ILE A 109 -5.16 -0.91 -3.55
CA ILE A 109 -5.90 -0.30 -4.67
C ILE A 109 -7.36 -0.11 -4.25
N GLY A 110 -8.01 0.94 -4.75
CA GLY A 110 -9.36 1.30 -4.32
C GLY A 110 -10.22 1.95 -5.40
N SER A 111 -11.52 1.74 -5.28
CA SER A 111 -12.52 2.38 -6.13
C SER A 111 -13.77 2.76 -5.34
N VAL A 112 -14.62 3.58 -5.96
CA VAL A 112 -15.95 3.89 -5.44
C VAL A 112 -16.90 2.79 -5.92
N THR A 113 -17.53 2.09 -4.97
CA THR A 113 -18.27 0.84 -5.20
C THR A 113 -19.28 0.94 -6.35
N ASP A 114 -20.02 2.05 -6.42
CA ASP A 114 -21.13 2.20 -7.38
C ASP A 114 -20.69 2.67 -8.77
N THR A 115 -19.38 2.76 -9.02
CA THR A 115 -18.84 3.41 -10.22
C THR A 115 -18.15 2.44 -11.17
N VAL A 116 -17.83 1.23 -10.71
CA VAL A 116 -17.23 0.15 -11.50
C VAL A 116 -18.12 -1.08 -11.43
N THR A 117 -18.20 -1.83 -12.53
CA THR A 117 -18.86 -3.14 -12.50
C THR A 117 -18.01 -4.16 -11.75
N GLU A 118 -18.63 -5.26 -11.32
CA GLU A 118 -17.90 -6.34 -10.63
C GLU A 118 -16.82 -6.95 -11.53
N GLU A 119 -17.16 -7.19 -12.80
CA GLU A 119 -16.24 -7.79 -13.77
C GLU A 119 -15.02 -6.90 -14.05
N GLU A 120 -15.23 -5.59 -14.25
CA GLU A 120 -14.15 -4.62 -14.44
C GLU A 120 -13.21 -4.58 -13.23
N TRP A 121 -13.78 -4.57 -12.02
CA TRP A 121 -12.99 -4.54 -10.80
C TRP A 121 -12.20 -5.83 -10.60
N GLN A 122 -12.85 -7.00 -10.69
CA GLN A 122 -12.16 -8.28 -10.47
C GLN A 122 -11.06 -8.52 -11.51
N THR A 123 -11.27 -8.14 -12.77
CA THR A 123 -10.24 -8.21 -13.82
C THR A 123 -9.03 -7.33 -13.49
N PHE A 124 -9.28 -6.11 -13.00
CA PHE A 124 -8.22 -5.20 -12.58
C PHE A 124 -7.46 -5.73 -11.36
N CYS A 125 -8.19 -6.24 -10.37
CA CYS A 125 -7.63 -6.87 -9.18
C CYS A 125 -6.76 -8.08 -9.52
N GLN A 126 -7.20 -8.95 -10.42
CA GLN A 126 -6.40 -10.07 -10.88
C GLN A 126 -5.12 -9.60 -11.57
N SER A 127 -5.21 -8.60 -12.45
CA SER A 127 -4.03 -8.02 -13.12
C SER A 127 -3.02 -7.43 -12.12
N PHE A 128 -3.53 -6.82 -11.05
CA PHE A 128 -2.71 -6.31 -9.95
C PHE A 128 -2.02 -7.45 -9.17
N VAL A 129 -2.76 -8.51 -8.85
CA VAL A 129 -2.21 -9.71 -8.18
C VAL A 129 -1.18 -10.41 -9.05
N ASP A 130 -1.43 -10.59 -10.34
CA ASP A 130 -0.51 -11.21 -11.28
C ASP A 130 0.82 -10.44 -11.36
N MET A 131 0.73 -9.11 -11.42
CA MET A 131 1.90 -8.22 -11.40
C MET A 131 2.70 -8.37 -10.12
N LEU A 132 2.05 -8.39 -8.95
CA LEU A 132 2.73 -8.57 -7.67
C LEU A 132 3.30 -9.99 -7.52
N THR A 133 2.61 -11.00 -8.05
CA THR A 133 3.06 -12.39 -8.03
C THR A 133 4.37 -12.55 -8.80
N ALA A 134 4.53 -11.84 -9.92
CA ALA A 134 5.78 -11.82 -10.69
C ALA A 134 6.96 -11.17 -9.94
N LEU A 135 6.69 -10.38 -8.89
CA LEU A 135 7.71 -9.75 -8.04
C LEU A 135 7.96 -10.52 -6.73
N ALA A 136 6.98 -11.31 -6.29
CA ALA A 136 7.02 -11.99 -5.01
C ALA A 136 7.93 -13.24 -5.07
N PRO A 137 8.62 -13.56 -3.96
CA PRO A 137 9.12 -14.92 -3.77
C PRO A 137 7.95 -15.91 -3.82
N GLU A 138 8.19 -17.08 -4.43
CA GLU A 138 7.16 -18.11 -4.63
C GLU A 138 6.43 -18.45 -3.32
N GLY A 139 5.09 -18.39 -3.36
CA GLY A 139 4.23 -18.72 -2.21
C GLY A 139 4.28 -17.73 -1.05
N LYS A 140 4.86 -16.52 -1.23
CA LYS A 140 5.00 -15.53 -0.15
C LYS A 140 4.12 -14.30 -0.29
N LEU A 141 3.45 -14.10 -1.42
CA LEU A 141 2.43 -13.07 -1.58
C LEU A 141 1.20 -13.43 -0.72
N ARG A 142 0.71 -12.51 0.10
CA ARG A 142 -0.36 -12.78 1.07
C ARG A 142 -1.44 -11.71 1.03
N PRO A 143 -2.70 -12.04 1.33
CA PRO A 143 -3.75 -11.03 1.41
C PRO A 143 -3.64 -10.23 2.71
N HIS A 144 -4.06 -8.96 2.67
CA HIS A 144 -4.35 -8.23 3.89
C HIS A 144 -5.76 -8.63 4.39
N TRP A 145 -5.83 -9.38 5.50
CA TRP A 145 -7.09 -9.98 6.01
C TRP A 145 -8.27 -9.02 6.23
N GLY A 146 -8.00 -7.74 6.50
CA GLY A 146 -9.03 -6.72 6.67
C GLY A 146 -9.58 -6.11 5.37
N LYS A 147 -9.24 -6.66 4.20
CA LYS A 147 -9.53 -6.08 2.87
C LYS A 147 -10.05 -7.17 1.92
N GLU A 148 -10.47 -6.76 0.74
CA GLU A 148 -10.79 -7.68 -0.36
C GLU A 148 -9.50 -8.35 -0.87
N TRP A 149 -9.62 -9.61 -1.31
CA TRP A 149 -8.57 -10.38 -1.96
C TRP A 149 -9.24 -11.40 -2.90
N VAL A 150 -8.57 -11.74 -4.01
CA VAL A 150 -8.99 -12.74 -5.01
C VAL A 150 -8.26 -14.06 -4.84
#